data_AF-A0A150RY90-F1
#
_entry.id   AF-A0A150RY90-F1
#
_cell.length_a   1.000
_cell.length_b   1.000
_cell.length_c   1.000
_cell.angle_alpha   90.00
_cell.angle_beta   90.00
_cell.angle_gamma   90.00
#
_symmetry.space_group_name_H-M   'P 1'
#
loop_
_entity.id
_entity.type
_entity.pdbx_description
1 polymer ?
#
loop_
_entity_poly.entity_id
_entity_poly.type
_entity_poly.pdbx_seq_one_letter_code
_entity_poly.pdbx_strand_id
1 'polypeptide(L)'
;MTRLLALIALSLSACARAPARDTGETREARDTREAREASPGGGAPQPPARAESPRWRLAHHETFDAPFQEPAAWTEDAYGDGSPYHVDAFDEDGAFFSARGGEVFREGLRRFRSFRKSFTYGEGGWLTVELYGRDSDRDGVPETGGRFESAGGKARLVSARHHDGAILRSTAPLPARYRVEVTVSNIAFGGQRQGSWKHGGKVNGYDGDELADPWRFTDRSTKPLSAVFGNGVYFLCITDYARPAPHNNVFIHHHRKVVMDTDNNFGDTGPWSSVWNPFAGQAEQDGSRYVSMLWLSGEAFGTAWTGNEFTSYTPGGWKDGPVFTDKYLDGEAYVFTVERDGAGYAMSASGRFHHGGRTTYAARRGFREPPVTWHYNQRPEEYAPPGHNETVSFGETFETWPAGSAYPDHFFFGDPHINYYEGTAEFDDVKLYLPDDG
;
A
#
# COMPACT_ATOMS: atom_id res chain seq x y z
N MET A 1 -7.69 69.52 4.26
CA MET A 1 -8.12 68.65 3.15
C MET A 1 -7.83 67.22 3.57
N THR A 2 -8.87 66.47 3.88
CA THR A 2 -8.82 65.24 4.70
C THR A 2 -9.69 64.18 4.05
N ARG A 3 -9.27 62.90 4.16
CA ARG A 3 -9.93 61.64 3.74
C ARG A 3 -9.68 61.28 2.27
N LEU A 4 -9.46 60.02 1.90
CA LEU A 4 -10.07 58.78 2.38
C LEU A 4 -9.16 57.56 2.07
N LEU A 5 -9.00 56.63 3.04
CA LEU A 5 -8.49 55.28 2.82
C LEU A 5 -9.59 54.41 2.19
N ALA A 6 -9.24 53.60 1.19
CA ALA A 6 -10.06 52.49 0.71
C ALA A 6 -9.30 51.17 0.93
N LEU A 7 -9.81 50.34 1.83
CA LEU A 7 -9.49 48.91 1.91
C LEU A 7 -10.21 48.21 0.76
N ILE A 8 -9.50 47.38 -0.01
CA ILE A 8 -10.09 46.35 -0.86
C ILE A 8 -9.57 45.00 -0.34
N ALA A 9 -10.49 44.23 0.23
CA ALA A 9 -10.30 42.82 0.53
C ALA A 9 -10.39 42.03 -0.78
N LEU A 10 -9.34 41.28 -1.11
CA LEU A 10 -9.34 40.31 -2.20
C LEU A 10 -9.33 38.91 -1.58
N SER A 11 -10.49 38.27 -1.61
CA SER A 11 -10.69 36.85 -1.35
C SER A 11 -10.12 36.04 -2.52
N LEU A 12 -9.05 35.28 -2.27
CA LEU A 12 -8.52 34.27 -3.17
C LEU A 12 -9.18 32.92 -2.86
N SER A 13 -10.09 32.51 -3.73
CA SER A 13 -10.66 31.16 -3.77
C SER A 13 -9.83 30.28 -4.73
N ALA A 14 -9.13 29.28 -4.21
CA ALA A 14 -8.72 28.09 -4.96
C ALA A 14 -8.16 27.05 -3.98
N CYS A 15 -8.75 25.86 -3.93
CA CYS A 15 -8.08 24.55 -3.80
C CYS A 15 -9.09 23.41 -3.58
N ALA A 16 -8.78 22.26 -4.17
CA ALA A 16 -9.41 20.94 -4.03
C ALA A 16 -10.90 20.80 -4.44
N ARG A 17 -11.13 20.44 -5.71
CA ARG A 17 -12.34 19.71 -6.12
C ARG A 17 -11.96 18.25 -6.37
N ALA A 18 -12.58 17.35 -5.61
CA ALA A 18 -12.67 15.91 -5.89
C ALA A 18 -13.35 15.67 -7.26
N PRO A 19 -13.10 14.53 -7.93
CA PRO A 19 -13.77 14.20 -9.19
C PRO A 19 -15.28 14.06 -8.96
N ALA A 20 -16.05 14.81 -9.74
CA ALA A 20 -17.50 14.78 -9.73
C ALA A 20 -17.99 13.51 -10.46
N ARG A 21 -18.94 12.81 -9.81
CA ARG A 21 -19.77 11.76 -10.41
C ARG A 21 -20.54 12.34 -11.59
N ASP A 22 -20.43 11.70 -12.74
CA ASP A 22 -21.28 11.96 -13.90
C ASP A 22 -22.64 11.26 -13.66
N THR A 23 -23.69 12.05 -13.47
CA THR A 23 -25.06 11.55 -13.31
C THR A 23 -25.67 11.38 -14.69
N GLY A 24 -25.56 10.16 -15.23
CA GLY A 24 -26.27 9.72 -16.42
C GLY A 24 -27.78 9.67 -16.22
N GLU A 25 -28.46 10.48 -17.02
CA GLU A 25 -29.73 10.27 -17.71
C GLU A 25 -30.69 9.17 -17.21
N THR A 26 -31.89 9.65 -16.89
CA THR A 26 -33.16 8.93 -16.76
C THR A 26 -33.39 7.87 -17.85
N ARG A 27 -33.56 6.62 -17.44
CA ARG A 27 -34.25 5.59 -18.24
C ARG A 27 -35.50 5.09 -17.52
N GLU A 28 -36.57 5.12 -18.27
CA GLU A 28 -37.95 4.79 -17.92
C GLU A 28 -38.10 3.38 -17.35
N ALA A 29 -38.85 3.28 -16.26
CA ALA A 29 -39.40 2.03 -15.76
C ALA A 29 -40.52 1.56 -16.69
N ARG A 30 -40.33 0.42 -17.37
CA ARG A 30 -41.42 -0.36 -17.94
C ARG A 30 -41.74 -1.54 -17.03
N ASP A 31 -42.88 -1.39 -16.39
CA ASP A 31 -43.67 -2.38 -15.70
C ASP A 31 -44.16 -3.44 -16.73
N THR A 32 -43.78 -4.70 -16.54
CA THR A 32 -44.53 -5.85 -17.06
C THR A 32 -44.42 -7.00 -16.07
N ARG A 33 -45.45 -7.11 -15.23
CA ARG A 33 -45.87 -8.36 -14.59
C ARG A 33 -46.27 -9.36 -15.67
N GLU A 34 -45.60 -10.50 -15.75
CA GLU A 34 -46.22 -11.71 -16.30
C GLU A 34 -45.97 -12.95 -15.42
N ALA A 35 -47.10 -13.61 -15.20
CA ALA A 35 -47.43 -14.95 -14.74
C ALA A 35 -46.33 -15.88 -14.19
N ARG A 36 -46.57 -16.32 -12.95
CA ARG A 36 -46.11 -17.59 -12.38
C ARG A 36 -46.76 -18.76 -13.13
N GLU A 37 -45.96 -19.67 -13.65
CA GLU A 37 -46.33 -21.06 -13.88
C GLU A 37 -45.46 -21.97 -13.01
N ALA A 38 -46.13 -22.88 -12.29
CA ALA A 38 -45.52 -23.86 -11.42
C ALA A 38 -45.08 -25.09 -12.24
N SER A 39 -43.87 -25.59 -11.99
CA SER A 39 -43.45 -26.95 -12.35
C SER A 39 -42.87 -27.67 -11.14
N PRO A 40 -43.10 -28.99 -11.00
CA PRO A 40 -42.83 -29.75 -9.78
C PRO A 40 -41.45 -30.42 -9.77
N GLY A 41 -40.88 -30.57 -8.57
CA GLY A 41 -39.99 -31.68 -8.22
C GLY A 41 -38.55 -31.63 -8.75
N GLY A 42 -37.65 -31.03 -7.98
CA GLY A 42 -36.19 -31.22 -8.11
C GLY A 42 -35.55 -31.07 -6.74
N GLY A 43 -34.90 -32.13 -6.24
CA GLY A 43 -34.26 -32.16 -4.92
C GLY A 43 -33.25 -31.03 -4.75
N ALA A 44 -33.25 -30.43 -3.56
CA ALA A 44 -32.32 -29.37 -3.20
C ALA A 44 -30.86 -29.82 -3.45
N PRO A 45 -30.04 -29.03 -4.17
CA PRO A 45 -28.62 -29.30 -4.28
C PRO A 45 -28.02 -29.27 -2.88
N GLN A 46 -27.40 -30.38 -2.48
CA GLN A 46 -26.62 -30.46 -1.26
C GLN A 46 -25.47 -29.44 -1.39
N PRO A 47 -25.26 -28.53 -0.41
CA PRO A 47 -24.17 -27.58 -0.47
C PRO A 47 -22.85 -28.35 -0.61
N PRO A 48 -21.91 -27.89 -1.45
CA PRO A 48 -20.63 -28.56 -1.61
C PRO A 48 -19.97 -28.69 -0.23
N ALA A 49 -19.46 -29.89 0.05
CA ALA A 49 -18.71 -30.17 1.26
C ALA A 49 -17.64 -29.09 1.43
N ARG A 50 -17.68 -28.41 2.58
CA ARG A 50 -16.70 -27.39 2.97
C ARG A 50 -15.32 -28.04 2.89
N ALA A 51 -14.53 -27.69 1.87
CA ALA A 51 -13.16 -28.17 1.75
C ALA A 51 -12.47 -27.89 3.10
N GLU A 52 -11.94 -28.95 3.73
CA GLU A 52 -11.21 -28.78 4.98
C GLU A 52 -10.06 -27.80 4.73
N SER A 53 -9.98 -26.77 5.59
CA SER A 53 -8.88 -25.80 5.51
C SER A 53 -7.56 -26.58 5.59
N PRO A 54 -6.59 -26.28 4.71
CA PRO A 54 -5.30 -26.96 4.74
C PRO A 54 -4.70 -26.86 6.13
N ARG A 55 -4.11 -27.95 6.61
CA ARG A 55 -3.21 -27.88 7.75
C ARG A 55 -1.98 -27.10 7.31
N TRP A 56 -1.57 -26.13 8.12
CA TRP A 56 -0.42 -25.28 7.84
C TRP A 56 0.77 -25.75 8.69
N ARG A 57 1.92 -25.98 8.06
CA ARG A 57 3.19 -26.29 8.72
C ARG A 57 4.06 -25.04 8.73
N LEU A 58 4.60 -24.69 9.89
CA LEU A 58 5.59 -23.62 10.01
C LEU A 58 6.84 -24.00 9.21
N ALA A 59 7.17 -23.19 8.20
CA ALA A 59 8.34 -23.39 7.35
C ALA A 59 9.49 -22.48 7.79
N HIS A 60 9.18 -21.22 8.11
CA HIS A 60 10.17 -20.26 8.63
C HIS A 60 9.57 -19.43 9.76
N HIS A 61 10.42 -19.05 10.71
CA HIS A 61 10.12 -18.12 11.79
C HIS A 61 11.36 -17.29 12.08
N GLU A 62 11.26 -15.97 11.90
CA GLU A 62 12.33 -15.03 12.20
C GLU A 62 11.90 -14.14 13.37
N THR A 63 12.69 -14.15 14.44
CA THR A 63 12.47 -13.39 15.69
C THR A 63 13.39 -12.18 15.80
N PHE A 64 14.27 -11.97 14.83
CA PHE A 64 15.21 -10.86 14.76
C PHE A 64 16.22 -10.78 15.92
N ASP A 65 16.54 -11.93 16.53
CA ASP A 65 17.56 -12.03 17.58
C ASP A 65 18.99 -11.88 17.01
N ALA A 66 19.17 -12.18 15.72
CA ALA A 66 20.45 -12.05 15.06
C ALA A 66 20.69 -10.60 14.58
N PRO A 67 21.91 -10.04 14.73
CA PRO A 67 22.21 -8.72 14.20
C PRO A 67 22.19 -8.72 12.67
N PHE A 68 21.61 -7.66 12.08
CA PHE A 68 21.67 -7.41 10.64
C PHE A 68 23.12 -7.27 10.17
N GLN A 69 23.52 -8.08 9.18
CA GLN A 69 24.84 -8.02 8.55
C GLN A 69 24.80 -7.01 7.39
N GLU A 70 24.48 -5.75 7.70
CA GLU A 70 24.37 -4.70 6.70
C GLU A 70 25.73 -4.44 6.01
N PRO A 71 25.81 -4.44 4.67
CA PRO A 71 27.02 -4.07 3.96
C PRO A 71 27.45 -2.64 4.28
N ALA A 72 28.75 -2.41 4.42
CA ALA A 72 29.28 -1.07 4.66
C ALA A 72 29.03 -0.13 3.47
N ALA A 73 29.23 -0.63 2.25
CA ALA A 73 29.11 0.15 1.03
C ALA A 73 27.66 0.28 0.57
N TRP A 74 27.29 1.50 0.19
CA TRP A 74 26.11 1.78 -0.62
C TRP A 74 26.44 1.52 -2.10
N THR A 75 25.46 1.02 -2.86
CA THR A 75 25.57 0.89 -4.32
C THR A 75 24.68 1.93 -4.97
N GLU A 76 25.23 2.74 -5.87
CA GLU A 76 24.43 3.70 -6.62
C GLU A 76 23.43 2.97 -7.52
N ASP A 77 22.19 3.44 -7.50
CA ASP A 77 21.17 3.11 -8.48
C ASP A 77 21.14 4.22 -9.52
N ALA A 78 21.81 3.96 -10.66
CA ALA A 78 21.89 4.91 -11.76
C ALA A 78 20.62 4.95 -12.62
N TYR A 79 19.59 4.18 -12.23
CA TYR A 79 18.33 4.00 -12.94
C TYR A 79 18.46 3.37 -14.34
N GLY A 80 17.37 3.40 -15.11
CA GLY A 80 17.27 2.87 -16.47
C GLY A 80 17.18 1.34 -16.56
N ASP A 81 17.02 0.83 -17.79
CA ASP A 81 16.75 -0.60 -18.08
C ASP A 81 17.78 -1.58 -17.50
N GLY A 82 18.99 -1.12 -17.22
CA GLY A 82 20.06 -1.92 -16.61
C GLY A 82 19.99 -1.99 -15.08
N SER A 83 19.18 -1.16 -14.44
CA SER A 83 19.00 -1.18 -13.00
C SER A 83 18.26 -2.46 -12.57
N PRO A 84 18.70 -3.15 -11.50
CA PRO A 84 17.95 -4.27 -10.96
C PRO A 84 16.59 -3.87 -10.34
N TYR A 85 16.35 -2.57 -10.20
CA TYR A 85 15.14 -1.98 -9.67
C TYR A 85 14.23 -1.41 -10.78
N HIS A 86 14.65 -1.49 -12.04
CA HIS A 86 13.76 -1.17 -13.16
C HIS A 86 12.66 -2.22 -13.28
N VAL A 87 11.41 -1.77 -13.40
CA VAL A 87 10.25 -2.67 -13.50
C VAL A 87 9.33 -2.25 -14.64
N ASP A 88 8.84 -1.02 -14.64
CA ASP A 88 7.94 -0.51 -15.66
C ASP A 88 7.91 1.03 -15.72
N ALA A 89 6.96 1.58 -16.47
CA ALA A 89 6.84 3.02 -16.70
C ALA A 89 6.64 3.87 -15.43
N PHE A 90 6.33 3.28 -14.27
CA PHE A 90 6.09 3.96 -13.00
C PHE A 90 7.28 3.95 -12.03
N ASP A 91 8.39 3.28 -12.36
CA ASP A 91 9.57 3.29 -11.50
C ASP A 91 10.29 4.66 -11.47
N GLU A 92 11.43 4.75 -10.79
CA GLU A 92 12.03 6.03 -10.39
C GLU A 92 12.38 6.97 -11.54
N ASP A 93 12.79 6.47 -12.71
CA ASP A 93 13.05 7.26 -13.91
C ASP A 93 12.07 6.95 -15.06
N GLY A 94 11.00 6.22 -14.74
CA GLY A 94 10.04 5.66 -15.68
C GLY A 94 9.39 6.67 -16.63
N ALA A 95 8.95 6.14 -17.77
CA ALA A 95 8.38 6.92 -18.87
C ALA A 95 7.17 7.77 -18.47
N PHE A 96 6.37 7.34 -17.47
CA PHE A 96 5.24 8.10 -16.95
C PHE A 96 5.65 9.49 -16.48
N PHE A 97 6.68 9.57 -15.63
CA PHE A 97 7.12 10.84 -15.07
C PHE A 97 7.82 11.71 -16.10
N SER A 98 8.60 11.11 -17.00
CA SER A 98 9.21 11.83 -18.12
C SER A 98 8.17 12.46 -19.05
N ALA A 99 7.06 11.75 -19.32
CA ALA A 99 5.97 12.27 -20.15
C ALA A 99 5.17 13.38 -19.45
N ARG A 100 4.88 13.22 -18.14
CA ARG A 100 4.04 14.16 -17.38
C ARG A 100 4.79 15.39 -16.87
N GLY A 101 6.01 15.19 -16.39
CA GLY A 101 6.83 16.23 -15.75
C GLY A 101 7.86 16.86 -16.68
N GLY A 102 8.19 16.20 -17.81
CA GLY A 102 9.14 16.70 -18.79
C GLY A 102 10.49 17.06 -18.17
N GLU A 103 11.06 18.19 -18.58
CA GLU A 103 12.37 18.61 -18.09
C GLU A 103 12.38 18.97 -16.60
N VAL A 104 11.25 19.43 -16.04
CA VAL A 104 11.17 19.74 -14.59
C VAL A 104 11.37 18.48 -13.76
N PHE A 105 10.79 17.36 -14.18
CA PHE A 105 11.01 16.07 -13.53
C PHE A 105 12.48 15.62 -13.65
N ARG A 106 13.05 15.68 -14.86
CA ARG A 106 14.47 15.29 -15.08
C ARG A 106 15.45 16.16 -14.30
N GLU A 107 15.21 17.46 -14.23
CA GLU A 107 15.99 18.36 -13.38
C GLU A 107 15.86 17.99 -11.91
N GLY A 108 14.64 17.67 -11.44
CA GLY A 108 14.40 17.19 -10.08
C GLY A 108 15.18 15.92 -9.76
N LEU A 109 15.10 14.92 -10.64
CA LEU A 109 15.82 13.65 -10.49
C LEU A 109 17.34 13.83 -10.49
N ARG A 110 17.87 14.81 -11.25
CA ARG A 110 19.30 15.14 -11.27
C ARG A 110 19.80 15.91 -10.02
N ARG A 111 18.92 16.34 -9.10
CA ARG A 111 19.35 17.07 -7.89
C ARG A 111 20.02 16.19 -6.86
N PHE A 112 19.77 14.89 -6.89
CA PHE A 112 20.34 13.93 -5.98
C PHE A 112 20.88 12.71 -6.73
N ARG A 113 21.52 11.81 -5.99
CA ARG A 113 21.86 10.45 -6.43
C ARG A 113 21.14 9.46 -5.52
N SER A 114 20.77 8.32 -6.08
CA SER A 114 20.05 7.27 -5.37
C SER A 114 20.99 6.13 -5.04
N PHE A 115 20.86 5.58 -3.84
CA PHE A 115 21.69 4.48 -3.38
C PHE A 115 20.86 3.40 -2.72
N ARG A 116 21.35 2.17 -2.87
CA ARG A 116 20.66 0.95 -2.46
C ARG A 116 21.59 0.05 -1.65
N LYS A 117 21.00 -0.71 -0.73
CA LYS A 117 21.61 -1.92 -0.14
C LYS A 117 20.61 -3.06 -0.23
N SER A 118 21.10 -4.23 -0.63
CA SER A 118 20.32 -5.47 -0.66
C SER A 118 21.17 -6.58 -0.06
N PHE A 119 20.63 -7.27 0.95
CA PHE A 119 21.31 -8.39 1.60
C PHE A 119 20.31 -9.36 2.23
N THR A 120 20.70 -10.64 2.29
CA THR A 120 19.85 -11.69 2.88
C THR A 120 19.89 -11.65 4.40
N TYR A 121 18.79 -12.07 5.02
CA TYR A 121 18.65 -12.17 6.47
C TYR A 121 17.85 -13.43 6.86
N GLY A 122 18.04 -13.87 8.10
CA GLY A 122 17.39 -15.04 8.69
C GLY A 122 17.95 -16.39 8.23
N GLU A 123 17.46 -17.46 8.85
CA GLU A 123 17.94 -18.82 8.59
C GLU A 123 17.79 -19.20 7.10
N GLY A 124 18.89 -19.60 6.46
CA GLY A 124 18.90 -19.92 5.03
C GLY A 124 18.71 -18.72 4.11
N GLY A 125 18.74 -17.48 4.63
CA GLY A 125 18.60 -16.26 3.84
C GLY A 125 17.25 -16.14 3.16
N TRP A 126 16.18 -16.60 3.81
CA TRP A 126 14.82 -16.61 3.24
C TRP A 126 14.17 -15.22 3.16
N LEU A 127 14.71 -14.25 3.92
CA LEU A 127 14.36 -12.84 3.85
C LEU A 127 15.46 -12.04 3.14
N THR A 128 15.05 -10.98 2.44
CA THR A 128 15.96 -9.95 1.93
C THR A 128 15.59 -8.60 2.54
N VAL A 129 16.60 -7.91 3.04
CA VAL A 129 16.53 -6.50 3.45
C VAL A 129 16.84 -5.66 2.23
N GLU A 130 15.96 -4.71 1.90
CA GLU A 130 16.15 -3.73 0.83
C GLU A 130 16.08 -2.32 1.42
N LEU A 131 17.16 -1.56 1.26
CA LEU A 131 17.33 -0.22 1.80
C LEU A 131 17.52 0.80 0.68
N TYR A 132 17.01 2.00 0.90
CA TYR A 132 17.19 3.16 0.04
C TYR A 132 17.71 4.35 0.85
N GLY A 133 18.63 5.09 0.24
CA GLY A 133 19.12 6.37 0.73
C GLY A 133 19.34 7.34 -0.42
N ARG A 134 19.19 8.62 -0.12
CA ARG A 134 19.39 9.73 -1.06
C ARG A 134 20.68 10.46 -0.70
N ASP A 135 21.49 10.75 -1.72
CA ASP A 135 22.69 11.59 -1.67
C ASP A 135 22.36 12.91 -2.38
N SER A 136 21.98 13.90 -1.58
CA SER A 136 21.42 15.18 -1.99
C SER A 136 22.50 16.20 -2.34
N ASP A 137 23.66 16.16 -1.69
CA ASP A 137 24.82 17.01 -1.99
C ASP A 137 25.75 16.42 -3.07
N ARG A 138 25.52 15.15 -3.44
CA ARG A 138 26.18 14.41 -4.51
C ARG A 138 27.64 14.08 -4.21
N ASP A 139 28.01 13.93 -2.94
CA ASP A 139 29.38 13.57 -2.52
C ASP A 139 29.71 12.08 -2.67
N GLY A 140 28.72 11.25 -3.00
CA GLY A 140 28.84 9.81 -3.18
C GLY A 140 28.41 8.96 -2.00
N VAL A 141 27.86 9.55 -0.94
CA VAL A 141 27.30 8.85 0.21
C VAL A 141 25.93 9.45 0.57
N PRO A 142 24.90 8.62 0.78
CA PRO A 142 23.62 9.14 1.27
C PRO A 142 23.75 9.85 2.62
N GLU A 143 23.07 11.00 2.79
CA GLU A 143 23.06 11.71 4.07
C GLU A 143 22.33 10.91 5.15
N THR A 144 21.27 10.22 4.72
CA THR A 144 20.49 9.25 5.50
C THR A 144 20.12 8.06 4.63
N GLY A 145 19.61 7.02 5.27
CA GLY A 145 19.04 5.88 4.58
C GLY A 145 18.17 5.08 5.52
N GLY A 146 17.18 4.41 4.95
CA GLY A 146 16.35 3.49 5.70
C GLY A 146 17.22 2.35 6.23
N ARG A 147 16.88 1.84 7.41
CA ARG A 147 17.60 0.71 8.02
C ARG A 147 16.73 -0.10 8.96
N PHE A 148 17.21 -1.31 9.26
CA PHE A 148 16.70 -2.13 10.36
C PHE A 148 17.79 -2.30 11.42
N GLU A 149 17.43 -2.01 12.67
CA GLU A 149 18.27 -2.24 13.84
C GLU A 149 17.74 -3.45 14.60
N SER A 150 18.62 -4.38 14.99
CA SER A 150 18.25 -5.45 15.92
C SER A 150 18.19 -4.87 17.33
N ALA A 151 16.99 -4.66 17.87
CA ALA A 151 16.78 -4.01 19.15
C ALA A 151 15.85 -4.84 20.05
N GLY A 152 16.43 -5.53 21.04
CA GLY A 152 15.65 -6.28 22.03
C GLY A 152 14.90 -7.50 21.49
N GLY A 153 15.48 -8.21 20.51
CA GLY A 153 14.82 -9.34 19.84
C GLY A 153 13.70 -8.89 18.89
N LYS A 154 13.92 -7.78 18.19
CA LYS A 154 13.00 -7.18 17.23
C LYS A 154 13.79 -6.50 16.11
N ALA A 155 13.19 -6.42 14.93
CA ALA A 155 13.66 -5.55 13.87
C ALA A 155 13.03 -4.17 14.00
N ARG A 156 13.81 -3.19 14.48
CA ARG A 156 13.40 -1.79 14.54
C ARG A 156 13.66 -1.13 13.18
N LEU A 157 12.59 -0.85 12.45
CA LEU A 157 12.62 -0.01 11.26
C LEU A 157 12.90 1.45 11.65
N VAL A 158 13.82 2.07 10.91
CA VAL A 158 14.13 3.49 11.03
C VAL A 158 14.17 4.13 9.63
N SER A 159 13.23 5.03 9.36
CA SER A 159 13.26 5.98 8.24
C SER A 159 13.45 7.37 8.83
N ALA A 160 14.66 7.90 8.76
CA ALA A 160 15.03 9.16 9.41
C ALA A 160 14.54 10.38 8.63
N ARG A 161 14.38 10.26 7.32
CA ARG A 161 13.79 11.27 6.43
C ARG A 161 12.76 10.64 5.51
N HIS A 162 11.80 11.45 5.06
CA HIS A 162 10.74 11.06 4.09
C HIS A 162 11.23 10.46 2.76
N HIS A 163 12.52 10.60 2.45
CA HIS A 163 13.16 10.02 1.28
C HIS A 163 14.09 8.85 1.60
N ASP A 164 13.99 8.31 2.81
CA ASP A 164 14.56 7.00 3.14
C ASP A 164 13.59 5.90 2.67
N GLY A 165 14.03 4.65 2.72
CA GLY A 165 13.16 3.51 2.51
C GLY A 165 13.80 2.24 3.02
N ALA A 166 13.02 1.37 3.65
CA ALA A 166 13.51 0.13 4.19
C ALA A 166 12.39 -0.89 4.32
N ILE A 167 12.54 -2.01 3.61
CA ILE A 167 11.62 -3.14 3.71
C ILE A 167 12.35 -4.45 3.98
N LEU A 168 11.63 -5.36 4.62
CA LEU A 168 11.96 -6.78 4.67
C LEU A 168 10.97 -7.51 3.76
N ARG A 169 11.49 -8.35 2.86
CA ARG A 169 10.68 -9.11 1.89
C ARG A 169 11.07 -10.57 1.82
N SER A 170 10.23 -11.40 1.22
CA SER A 170 10.63 -12.75 0.82
C SER A 170 11.76 -12.69 -0.23
N THR A 171 12.80 -13.52 -0.05
CA THR A 171 13.89 -13.63 -1.02
C THR A 171 13.43 -14.31 -2.29
N ALA A 172 12.66 -15.38 -2.16
CA ALA A 172 12.07 -16.13 -3.27
C ALA A 172 10.58 -15.79 -3.45
N PRO A 173 10.03 -15.99 -4.68
CA PRO A 173 8.59 -15.98 -4.89
C PRO A 173 7.90 -16.99 -3.97
N LEU A 174 6.75 -16.61 -3.43
CA LEU A 174 5.93 -17.49 -2.60
C LEU A 174 5.26 -18.57 -3.46
N PRO A 175 5.05 -19.78 -2.91
CA PRO A 175 4.40 -20.86 -3.65
C PRO A 175 2.91 -20.59 -3.88
N ALA A 176 2.23 -21.52 -4.57
CA ALA A 176 0.80 -21.40 -4.86
C ALA A 176 -0.10 -21.31 -3.62
N ARG A 177 0.35 -21.81 -2.47
CA ARG A 177 -0.38 -21.77 -1.21
C ARG A 177 0.58 -21.43 -0.09
N TYR A 178 0.25 -20.42 0.70
CA TYR A 178 1.08 -19.96 1.81
C TYR A 178 0.24 -19.20 2.83
N ARG A 179 0.81 -19.03 4.01
CA ARG A 179 0.34 -18.08 5.02
C ARG A 179 1.54 -17.33 5.59
N VAL A 180 1.48 -16.01 5.58
CA VAL A 180 2.49 -15.12 6.18
C VAL A 180 1.85 -14.44 7.37
N GLU A 181 2.54 -14.42 8.51
CA GLU A 181 2.16 -13.67 9.70
C GLU A 181 3.29 -12.72 10.07
N VAL A 182 2.98 -11.45 10.32
CA VAL A 182 3.91 -10.43 10.79
C VAL A 182 3.37 -9.84 12.08
N THR A 183 4.21 -9.77 13.12
CA THR A 183 3.88 -9.09 14.37
C THR A 183 4.55 -7.72 14.40
N VAL A 184 3.78 -6.65 14.58
CA VAL A 184 4.25 -5.26 14.58
C VAL A 184 3.85 -4.55 15.88
N SER A 185 4.77 -3.80 16.46
CA SER A 185 4.56 -2.99 17.66
C SER A 185 5.26 -1.63 17.53
N ASN A 186 4.99 -0.74 18.50
CA ASN A 186 5.66 0.56 18.63
C ASN A 186 5.65 1.41 17.33
N ILE A 187 4.51 1.40 16.64
CA ILE A 187 4.30 2.11 15.38
C ILE A 187 4.31 3.64 15.62
N ALA A 188 5.28 4.32 15.02
CA ALA A 188 5.48 5.76 15.14
C ALA A 188 5.79 6.41 13.78
N PHE A 189 4.83 6.32 12.86
CA PHE A 189 4.84 6.95 11.53
C PHE A 189 3.74 8.02 11.40
N GLY A 190 3.79 9.03 12.27
CA GLY A 190 2.80 10.12 12.29
C GLY A 190 1.47 9.80 12.97
N GLY A 191 0.40 10.41 12.49
CA GLY A 191 -0.95 10.32 13.04
C GLY A 191 -1.22 11.29 14.20
N GLN A 192 -2.50 11.47 14.52
CA GLN A 192 -2.92 12.31 15.64
C GLN A 192 -2.59 11.68 16.99
N ARG A 193 -2.14 12.49 17.95
CA ARG A 193 -2.13 12.16 19.37
C ARG A 193 -2.98 13.17 20.11
N GLN A 194 -3.90 12.69 20.95
CA GLN A 194 -4.79 13.57 21.73
C GLN A 194 -5.53 14.62 20.84
N GLY A 195 -5.92 14.23 19.63
CA GLY A 195 -6.65 15.09 18.68
C GLY A 195 -5.83 16.15 17.95
N SER A 196 -4.50 16.17 18.11
CA SER A 196 -3.60 17.09 17.40
C SER A 196 -2.79 16.33 16.37
N TRP A 197 -2.47 16.96 15.23
CA TRP A 197 -1.46 16.47 14.27
C TRP A 197 -0.03 16.95 14.61
N LYS A 198 0.10 17.84 15.59
CA LYS A 198 1.37 18.46 15.99
C LYS A 198 1.86 17.92 17.32
N HIS A 199 3.06 17.36 17.34
CA HIS A 199 3.71 16.78 18.54
C HIS A 199 5.21 17.01 18.51
N GLY A 200 5.78 17.49 19.63
CA GLY A 200 7.22 17.65 19.76
C GLY A 200 7.85 18.59 18.74
N GLY A 201 7.11 19.59 18.26
CA GLY A 201 7.54 20.51 17.20
C GLY A 201 7.32 19.98 15.77
N LYS A 202 6.99 18.70 15.61
CA LYS A 202 6.74 18.04 14.31
C LYS A 202 5.25 18.04 13.96
N VAL A 203 4.94 18.02 12.66
CA VAL A 203 3.57 17.88 12.10
C VAL A 203 3.48 16.53 11.40
N ASN A 204 2.57 15.65 11.84
CA ASN A 204 2.42 14.29 11.29
C ASN A 204 3.73 13.47 11.29
N GLY A 205 4.63 13.74 12.25
CA GLY A 205 5.96 13.11 12.33
C GLY A 205 7.07 13.85 11.59
N TYR A 206 6.76 14.93 10.87
CA TYR A 206 7.68 15.66 10.01
C TYR A 206 8.15 17.01 10.57
N ASP A 207 9.29 17.50 10.09
CA ASP A 207 9.81 18.83 10.44
C ASP A 207 9.09 19.97 9.69
N GLY A 208 8.40 19.66 8.59
CA GLY A 208 7.48 20.53 7.87
C GLY A 208 7.99 21.04 6.52
N ASP A 209 9.18 20.62 6.08
CA ASP A 209 9.81 20.97 4.80
C ASP A 209 9.70 19.87 3.73
N GLU A 210 9.04 18.76 4.06
CA GLU A 210 9.03 17.54 3.27
C GLU A 210 8.18 17.66 2.01
N LEU A 211 8.78 17.26 0.89
CA LEU A 211 8.20 17.30 -0.45
C LEU A 211 8.17 15.89 -1.02
N ALA A 212 7.14 15.57 -1.77
CA ALA A 212 7.02 14.27 -2.43
C ALA A 212 7.77 14.25 -3.77
N ASP A 213 8.89 14.97 -3.86
CA ASP A 213 9.64 15.20 -5.09
C ASP A 213 10.56 14.02 -5.47
N PRO A 214 10.88 13.92 -6.77
CA PRO A 214 10.28 14.62 -7.92
C PRO A 214 8.98 13.94 -8.43
N TRP A 215 8.54 12.86 -7.79
CA TRP A 215 7.55 11.93 -8.35
C TRP A 215 6.10 12.34 -8.14
N ARG A 216 5.76 13.11 -7.09
CA ARG A 216 4.37 13.50 -6.85
C ARG A 216 4.10 14.97 -7.15
N PHE A 217 3.33 15.18 -8.20
CA PHE A 217 2.79 16.47 -8.62
C PHE A 217 1.39 16.27 -9.23
N THR A 218 0.85 17.27 -9.93
CA THR A 218 -0.50 17.18 -10.54
C THR A 218 -0.46 17.41 -12.04
N ASP A 219 -1.50 16.98 -12.76
CA ASP A 219 -1.61 17.25 -14.20
C ASP A 219 -1.70 18.75 -14.56
N ARG A 220 -1.91 19.62 -13.57
CA ARG A 220 -1.98 21.08 -13.75
C ARG A 220 -0.69 21.80 -13.36
N SER A 221 0.22 21.12 -12.67
CA SER A 221 1.45 21.72 -12.16
C SER A 221 2.48 20.63 -11.86
N THR A 222 3.69 20.82 -12.38
CA THR A 222 4.88 20.02 -12.10
C THR A 222 5.57 20.39 -10.78
N LYS A 223 4.98 21.31 -10.00
CA LYS A 223 5.46 21.61 -8.66
C LYS A 223 5.20 20.38 -7.75
N PRO A 224 6.22 19.87 -7.03
CA PRO A 224 6.00 18.79 -6.09
C PRO A 224 4.96 19.12 -5.03
N LEU A 225 4.15 18.13 -4.68
CA LEU A 225 3.24 18.21 -3.54
C LEU A 225 4.02 18.11 -2.23
N SER A 226 3.44 18.61 -1.14
CA SER A 226 4.00 18.39 0.19
C SER A 226 3.78 16.93 0.61
N ALA A 227 4.82 16.30 1.14
CA ALA A 227 4.73 14.97 1.74
C ALA A 227 4.12 15.00 3.15
N VAL A 228 4.12 16.17 3.82
CA VAL A 228 3.67 16.33 5.22
C VAL A 228 2.24 15.81 5.45
N PHE A 229 1.40 15.84 4.42
CA PHE A 229 0.00 15.42 4.47
C PHE A 229 -0.23 13.91 4.54
N GLY A 230 0.78 13.06 4.34
CA GLY A 230 0.67 11.60 4.40
C GLY A 230 1.92 10.96 4.98
N ASN A 231 1.79 10.17 6.05
CA ASN A 231 2.90 9.44 6.68
C ASN A 231 2.45 8.03 7.06
N GLY A 232 3.28 7.02 7.02
CA GLY A 232 2.76 5.67 7.12
C GLY A 232 3.78 4.56 7.18
N VAL A 233 3.27 3.35 7.22
CA VAL A 233 4.07 2.12 7.21
C VAL A 233 3.20 0.97 6.72
N TYR A 234 3.80 0.04 6.01
CA TYR A 234 3.15 -1.17 5.54
C TYR A 234 3.37 -2.28 6.55
N PHE A 235 2.28 -2.80 7.09
CA PHE A 235 2.33 -3.89 8.07
C PHE A 235 2.56 -5.24 7.40
N LEU A 236 1.89 -5.48 6.27
CA LEU A 236 2.09 -6.64 5.41
C LEU A 236 1.44 -6.38 4.04
N CYS A 237 2.19 -6.60 2.97
CA CYS A 237 1.76 -6.41 1.59
C CYS A 237 2.14 -7.61 0.73
N ILE A 238 1.28 -8.01 -0.20
CA ILE A 238 1.63 -8.92 -1.31
C ILE A 238 1.71 -8.11 -2.59
N THR A 239 2.79 -8.30 -3.32
CA THR A 239 3.12 -7.58 -4.57
C THR A 239 3.09 -8.50 -5.78
N ASP A 240 3.21 -7.91 -6.97
CA ASP A 240 3.09 -8.57 -8.28
C ASP A 240 4.37 -8.57 -9.12
N TYR A 241 5.52 -8.19 -8.54
CA TYR A 241 6.80 -8.04 -9.23
C TYR A 241 7.93 -8.79 -8.52
N ALA A 242 8.98 -9.13 -9.28
CA ALA A 242 9.96 -10.15 -8.89
C ALA A 242 10.97 -9.70 -7.80
N ARG A 243 11.10 -8.40 -7.56
CA ARG A 243 12.08 -7.86 -6.61
C ARG A 243 11.50 -6.67 -5.85
N PRO A 244 10.65 -6.89 -4.84
CA PRO A 244 10.18 -5.78 -4.03
C PRO A 244 11.33 -5.01 -3.40
N ALA A 245 11.28 -3.69 -3.51
CA ALA A 245 12.22 -2.75 -2.94
C ALA A 245 11.47 -1.45 -2.59
N PRO A 246 12.07 -0.53 -1.82
CA PRO A 246 11.50 0.80 -1.70
C PRO A 246 11.44 1.47 -3.07
N HIS A 247 10.31 2.07 -3.42
CA HIS A 247 10.13 2.80 -4.68
C HIS A 247 9.34 4.08 -4.41
N ASN A 248 9.22 4.92 -5.44
CA ASN A 248 8.36 6.09 -5.35
C ASN A 248 6.89 5.68 -5.05
N ASN A 249 6.14 6.58 -4.43
CA ASN A 249 4.77 6.30 -4.01
C ASN A 249 3.85 5.88 -5.16
N VAL A 250 3.99 6.45 -6.36
CA VAL A 250 3.14 6.08 -7.51
C VAL A 250 3.40 4.63 -7.91
N PHE A 251 4.66 4.22 -8.03
CA PHE A 251 5.04 2.83 -8.33
C PHE A 251 4.39 1.85 -7.37
N ILE A 252 4.62 2.04 -6.07
CA ILE A 252 4.11 1.12 -5.05
C ILE A 252 2.58 1.02 -5.12
N HIS A 253 1.86 2.07 -5.51
CA HIS A 253 0.41 1.99 -5.64
C HIS A 253 -0.09 1.09 -6.79
N HIS A 254 0.72 0.86 -7.82
CA HIS A 254 0.39 0.01 -8.98
C HIS A 254 0.74 -1.48 -8.78
N HIS A 255 1.63 -1.79 -7.84
CA HIS A 255 2.25 -3.12 -7.72
C HIS A 255 1.84 -3.90 -6.48
N ARG A 256 0.62 -3.66 -5.98
CA ARG A 256 0.06 -4.29 -4.78
C ARG A 256 -1.14 -5.14 -5.15
N LYS A 257 -1.22 -6.35 -4.61
CA LYS A 257 -2.39 -7.24 -4.77
C LYS A 257 -3.33 -7.11 -3.58
N VAL A 258 -2.77 -7.27 -2.37
CA VAL A 258 -3.46 -7.08 -1.09
C VAL A 258 -2.54 -6.41 -0.08
N VAL A 259 -3.10 -5.55 0.77
CA VAL A 259 -2.32 -4.66 1.64
C VAL A 259 -3.00 -4.48 2.99
N MET A 260 -2.19 -4.52 4.05
CA MET A 260 -2.53 -3.93 5.35
C MET A 260 -1.47 -2.90 5.70
N ASP A 261 -1.89 -1.64 5.81
CA ASP A 261 -1.02 -0.49 6.08
C ASP A 261 -1.74 0.57 6.92
N THR A 262 -0.99 1.64 7.21
CA THR A 262 -1.51 2.93 7.62
C THR A 262 -0.86 3.99 6.73
N ASP A 263 -1.66 4.89 6.18
CA ASP A 263 -1.22 6.18 5.64
C ASP A 263 -1.95 7.29 6.44
N ASN A 264 -1.33 7.69 7.54
CA ASN A 264 -1.73 8.80 8.38
C ASN A 264 -1.84 10.08 7.55
N ASN A 265 -3.06 10.45 7.22
CA ASN A 265 -3.32 11.51 6.26
C ASN A 265 -4.21 12.60 6.81
N PHE A 266 -3.99 13.81 6.31
CA PHE A 266 -4.89 14.94 6.49
C PHE A 266 -4.82 15.84 5.26
N GLY A 267 -5.65 16.86 5.21
CA GLY A 267 -5.64 17.84 4.13
C GLY A 267 -6.48 19.05 4.48
N ASP A 268 -6.41 20.07 3.63
CA ASP A 268 -7.15 21.32 3.82
C ASP A 268 -8.66 21.10 3.92
N THR A 269 -9.19 20.06 3.25
CA THR A 269 -10.60 19.67 3.25
C THR A 269 -10.90 18.49 4.17
N GLY A 270 -9.97 18.15 5.08
CA GLY A 270 -10.02 16.94 5.89
C GLY A 270 -9.27 15.76 5.26
N PRO A 271 -9.19 14.62 5.97
CA PRO A 271 -8.49 13.43 5.48
C PRO A 271 -9.22 12.79 4.30
N TRP A 272 -8.47 12.09 3.46
CA TRP A 272 -9.01 11.38 2.29
C TRP A 272 -9.66 10.05 2.65
N SER A 273 -9.40 9.54 3.86
CA SER A 273 -9.93 8.28 4.35
C SER A 273 -10.94 8.41 5.49
N SER A 274 -11.63 7.31 5.77
CA SER A 274 -12.54 7.16 6.90
C SER A 274 -12.23 5.88 7.66
N VAL A 275 -12.62 5.81 8.93
CA VAL A 275 -12.53 4.62 9.78
C VAL A 275 -13.94 4.15 10.14
N TRP A 276 -14.16 2.83 10.12
CA TRP A 276 -15.44 2.26 10.52
C TRP A 276 -15.64 2.33 12.04
N ASN A 277 -16.73 2.96 12.48
CA ASN A 277 -17.18 2.91 13.87
C ASN A 277 -18.31 1.86 14.00
N PRO A 278 -18.04 0.67 14.57
CA PRO A 278 -19.04 -0.37 14.75
C PRO A 278 -20.16 0.01 15.72
N PHE A 279 -19.92 0.94 16.67
CA PHE A 279 -20.95 1.39 17.60
C PHE A 279 -21.95 2.34 16.94
N ALA A 280 -21.48 3.18 16.02
CA ALA A 280 -22.33 4.07 15.24
C ALA A 280 -22.92 3.38 13.99
N GLY A 281 -22.35 2.24 13.57
CA GLY A 281 -22.75 1.52 12.37
C GLY A 281 -22.45 2.27 11.08
N GLN A 282 -21.47 3.18 11.10
CA GLN A 282 -21.10 4.02 9.97
C GLN A 282 -19.61 4.37 9.98
N ALA A 283 -19.12 4.85 8.84
CA ALA A 283 -17.76 5.36 8.71
C ALA A 283 -17.65 6.81 9.23
N GLU A 284 -16.53 7.13 9.86
CA GLU A 284 -16.19 8.46 10.35
C GLU A 284 -14.95 8.95 9.60
N GLN A 285 -15.00 10.18 9.07
CA GLN A 285 -13.87 10.76 8.36
C GLN A 285 -12.70 10.96 9.33
N ASP A 286 -11.67 10.13 9.19
CA ASP A 286 -10.50 10.07 10.07
C ASP A 286 -9.34 9.44 9.30
N GLY A 287 -8.27 10.22 9.13
CA GLY A 287 -7.06 9.78 8.46
C GLY A 287 -5.97 9.32 9.40
N SER A 288 -6.23 9.25 10.71
CA SER A 288 -5.21 8.98 11.71
C SER A 288 -5.25 7.53 12.20
N ARG A 289 -4.10 6.86 12.14
CA ARG A 289 -3.76 5.61 12.82
C ARG A 289 -4.70 4.47 12.49
N TYR A 290 -5.25 4.47 11.29
CA TYR A 290 -6.11 3.39 10.87
C TYR A 290 -5.30 2.14 10.56
N VAL A 291 -6.00 1.01 10.52
CA VAL A 291 -5.54 -0.22 9.91
C VAL A 291 -6.37 -0.44 8.66
N SER A 292 -5.72 -0.46 7.51
CA SER A 292 -6.34 -0.82 6.24
C SER A 292 -6.32 -2.34 6.05
N MET A 293 -7.27 -2.83 5.24
CA MET A 293 -7.29 -4.20 4.72
C MET A 293 -7.82 -4.12 3.29
N LEU A 294 -6.92 -3.94 2.33
CA LEU A 294 -7.20 -3.60 0.94
C LEU A 294 -7.04 -4.80 0.01
N TRP A 295 -8.01 -4.99 -0.89
CA TRP A 295 -7.89 -5.83 -2.07
C TRP A 295 -7.96 -4.92 -3.30
N LEU A 296 -6.85 -4.86 -4.06
CA LEU A 296 -6.78 -4.05 -5.27
C LEU A 296 -7.65 -4.70 -6.36
N SER A 297 -8.44 -3.90 -7.05
CA SER A 297 -9.38 -4.32 -8.09
C SER A 297 -8.64 -4.47 -9.41
N GLY A 298 -8.72 -5.65 -10.00
CA GLY A 298 -8.27 -5.90 -11.35
C GLY A 298 -9.29 -5.59 -12.43
N GLU A 299 -10.47 -5.10 -12.06
CA GLU A 299 -11.54 -4.76 -13.01
C GLU A 299 -11.64 -3.27 -13.30
N ALA A 300 -10.92 -2.44 -12.54
CA ALA A 300 -10.99 -0.99 -12.64
C ALA A 300 -9.61 -0.38 -12.40
N PHE A 301 -8.97 0.05 -13.49
CA PHE A 301 -7.83 0.94 -13.37
C PHE A 301 -8.32 2.29 -12.85
N GLY A 302 -7.82 2.71 -11.68
CA GLY A 302 -8.25 3.96 -11.06
C GLY A 302 -7.65 5.16 -11.79
N THR A 303 -6.46 5.58 -11.37
CA THR A 303 -5.73 6.65 -12.05
C THR A 303 -4.24 6.34 -12.10
N ALA A 304 -3.54 6.88 -13.09
CA ALA A 304 -2.08 6.75 -13.18
C ALA A 304 -1.33 7.35 -11.98
N TRP A 305 -1.99 8.11 -11.11
CA TRP A 305 -1.39 8.66 -9.90
C TRP A 305 -1.60 7.81 -8.65
N THR A 306 -2.58 6.90 -8.66
CA THR A 306 -3.06 6.18 -7.47
C THR A 306 -3.21 4.68 -7.70
N GLY A 307 -2.94 4.18 -8.92
CA GLY A 307 -3.14 2.80 -9.29
C GLY A 307 -4.61 2.40 -9.36
N ASN A 308 -4.82 1.09 -9.21
CA ASN A 308 -6.12 0.44 -9.25
C ASN A 308 -7.07 0.96 -8.16
N GLU A 309 -8.37 0.92 -8.45
CA GLU A 309 -9.37 1.03 -7.39
C GLU A 309 -9.25 -0.16 -6.42
N PHE A 310 -9.88 -0.07 -5.26
CA PHE A 310 -9.80 -1.13 -4.27
C PHE A 310 -11.07 -1.25 -3.42
N THR A 311 -11.28 -2.45 -2.88
CA THR A 311 -12.24 -2.66 -1.80
C THR A 311 -11.49 -2.82 -0.49
N SER A 312 -12.03 -2.21 0.55
CA SER A 312 -11.59 -2.37 1.93
C SER A 312 -12.56 -3.27 2.71
N TYR A 313 -12.02 -4.01 3.69
CA TYR A 313 -12.84 -4.75 4.65
C TYR A 313 -13.00 -3.99 5.96
N THR A 314 -14.23 -3.95 6.49
CA THR A 314 -14.54 -3.43 7.82
C THR A 314 -15.46 -4.38 8.59
N PRO A 315 -15.64 -4.16 9.90
CA PRO A 315 -16.66 -4.89 10.67
C PRO A 315 -18.08 -4.74 10.14
N GLY A 316 -18.35 -3.69 9.35
CA GLY A 316 -19.61 -3.47 8.63
C GLY A 316 -19.66 -4.11 7.24
N GLY A 317 -18.72 -5.02 6.93
CA GLY A 317 -18.57 -5.68 5.64
C GLY A 317 -17.72 -4.89 4.65
N TRP A 318 -17.75 -5.32 3.39
CA TRP A 318 -16.99 -4.72 2.30
C TRP A 318 -17.40 -3.27 2.01
N LYS A 319 -16.42 -2.43 1.64
CA LYS A 319 -16.58 -1.03 1.27
C LYS A 319 -15.70 -0.71 0.07
N ASP A 320 -16.24 -0.01 -0.92
CA ASP A 320 -15.43 0.47 -2.03
C ASP A 320 -14.67 1.73 -1.59
N GLY A 321 -13.38 1.78 -1.92
CA GLY A 321 -12.50 2.88 -1.55
C GLY A 321 -12.10 2.91 -0.07
N PRO A 322 -11.72 4.09 0.46
CA PRO A 322 -10.91 4.21 1.68
C PRO A 322 -11.73 4.29 2.97
N VAL A 323 -12.45 3.22 3.27
CA VAL A 323 -13.15 3.04 4.55
C VAL A 323 -12.50 1.92 5.33
N PHE A 324 -11.69 2.26 6.32
CA PHE A 324 -10.74 1.36 6.94
C PHE A 324 -11.26 0.70 8.21
N THR A 325 -10.61 -0.41 8.56
CA THR A 325 -11.15 -1.44 9.45
C THR A 325 -11.38 -0.92 10.86
N ASP A 326 -10.36 -0.29 11.45
CA ASP A 326 -10.34 0.28 12.80
C ASP A 326 -9.05 1.12 12.95
N LYS A 327 -8.70 1.52 14.17
CA LYS A 327 -7.45 2.22 14.50
C LYS A 327 -6.57 1.42 15.46
N TYR A 328 -5.26 1.46 15.23
CA TYR A 328 -4.28 0.98 16.19
C TYR A 328 -4.06 2.01 17.32
N LEU A 329 -3.51 1.52 18.41
CA LEU A 329 -3.22 2.25 19.64
C LEU A 329 -1.70 2.27 19.87
N ASP A 330 -1.22 3.34 20.49
CA ASP A 330 0.19 3.46 20.84
C ASP A 330 0.60 2.37 21.85
N GLY A 331 1.75 1.75 21.63
CA GLY A 331 2.35 0.77 22.54
C GLY A 331 1.72 -0.62 22.49
N GLU A 332 0.69 -0.84 21.68
CA GLU A 332 0.12 -2.16 21.44
C GLU A 332 0.91 -2.92 20.35
N ALA A 333 0.77 -4.25 20.37
CA ALA A 333 1.29 -5.14 19.34
C ALA A 333 0.13 -5.74 18.53
N TYR A 334 0.34 -5.91 17.23
CA TYR A 334 -0.65 -6.39 16.28
C TYR A 334 -0.07 -7.51 15.43
N VAL A 335 -0.89 -8.52 15.13
CA VAL A 335 -0.54 -9.60 14.21
C VAL A 335 -1.33 -9.41 12.91
N PHE A 336 -0.61 -9.28 11.82
CA PHE A 336 -1.16 -9.16 10.47
C PHE A 336 -0.89 -10.44 9.71
N THR A 337 -1.91 -11.00 9.06
CA THR A 337 -1.81 -12.26 8.32
C THR A 337 -2.32 -12.08 6.91
N VAL A 338 -1.58 -12.62 5.94
CA VAL A 338 -2.09 -12.88 4.59
C VAL A 338 -1.96 -14.37 4.28
N GLU A 339 -3.05 -14.99 3.85
CA GLU A 339 -3.10 -16.39 3.44
C GLU A 339 -3.57 -16.48 1.98
N ARG A 340 -2.82 -17.22 1.16
CA ARG A 340 -3.24 -17.65 -0.18
C ARG A 340 -3.60 -19.12 -0.11
N ASP A 341 -4.88 -19.45 -0.26
CA ASP A 341 -5.37 -20.84 -0.13
C ASP A 341 -5.38 -21.63 -1.45
N GLY A 342 -5.01 -20.96 -2.56
CA GLY A 342 -5.04 -21.47 -3.93
C GLY A 342 -6.28 -21.03 -4.73
N ALA A 343 -7.26 -20.40 -4.10
CA ALA A 343 -8.49 -19.90 -4.72
C ALA A 343 -8.80 -18.42 -4.35
N GLY A 344 -8.14 -17.87 -3.34
CA GLY A 344 -8.32 -16.49 -2.91
C GLY A 344 -7.23 -16.04 -1.94
N TYR A 345 -7.36 -14.78 -1.51
CA TYR A 345 -6.62 -14.24 -0.38
C TYR A 345 -7.54 -14.09 0.83
N ALA A 346 -7.05 -14.50 1.99
CA ALA A 346 -7.58 -14.10 3.28
C ALA A 346 -6.60 -13.17 3.98
N MET A 347 -7.12 -12.11 4.59
CA MET A 347 -6.34 -11.24 5.46
C MET A 347 -6.94 -11.21 6.86
N SER A 348 -6.08 -11.05 7.86
CA SER A 348 -6.54 -10.73 9.21
C SER A 348 -5.61 -9.78 9.95
N ALA A 349 -6.20 -8.92 10.78
CA ALA A 349 -5.51 -8.06 11.73
C ALA A 349 -6.02 -8.38 13.15
N SER A 350 -5.11 -8.75 14.04
CA SER A 350 -5.42 -9.11 15.43
C SER A 350 -4.68 -8.21 16.41
N GLY A 351 -5.35 -7.74 17.46
CA GLY A 351 -4.75 -6.86 18.46
C GLY A 351 -5.80 -6.17 19.31
N ARG A 352 -5.40 -5.10 20.00
CA ARG A 352 -6.31 -4.21 20.72
C ARG A 352 -6.54 -2.95 19.88
N PHE A 353 -7.72 -2.80 19.30
CA PHE A 353 -8.08 -1.67 18.46
C PHE A 353 -8.90 -0.62 19.22
N HIS A 354 -8.95 0.59 18.65
CA HIS A 354 -9.66 1.72 19.23
C HIS A 354 -11.16 1.44 19.42
N HIS A 355 -11.86 0.98 18.37
CA HIS A 355 -13.28 0.69 18.46
C HIS A 355 -13.57 -0.76 18.86
N GLY A 356 -12.87 -1.73 18.26
CA GLY A 356 -13.13 -3.15 18.48
C GLY A 356 -12.63 -3.73 19.79
N GLY A 357 -11.81 -2.98 20.56
CA GLY A 357 -11.11 -3.52 21.71
C GLY A 357 -10.19 -4.69 21.30
N ARG A 358 -10.04 -5.70 22.15
CA ARG A 358 -9.24 -6.89 21.83
C ARG A 358 -10.04 -7.82 20.91
N THR A 359 -9.67 -7.88 19.64
CA THR A 359 -10.38 -8.66 18.61
C THR A 359 -9.47 -9.08 17.46
N THR A 360 -10.03 -9.87 16.54
CA THR A 360 -9.45 -10.22 15.24
C THR A 360 -10.43 -9.84 14.15
N TYR A 361 -10.01 -8.96 13.27
CA TYR A 361 -10.71 -8.71 12.01
C TYR A 361 -10.15 -9.65 10.96
N ALA A 362 -11.03 -10.38 10.27
CA ALA A 362 -10.62 -11.32 9.24
C ALA A 362 -11.64 -11.33 8.10
N ALA A 363 -11.14 -11.39 6.87
CA ALA A 363 -11.95 -11.53 5.68
C ALA A 363 -11.21 -12.34 4.62
N ARG A 364 -11.98 -13.01 3.77
CA ARG A 364 -11.49 -13.75 2.62
C ARG A 364 -12.25 -13.31 1.39
N ARG A 365 -11.54 -13.14 0.27
CA ARG A 365 -12.13 -12.96 -1.05
C ARG A 365 -11.48 -13.92 -2.03
N GLY A 366 -12.30 -14.61 -2.81
CA GLY A 366 -11.83 -15.44 -3.93
C GLY A 366 -11.20 -14.58 -5.02
N PHE A 367 -10.18 -15.08 -5.73
CA PHE A 367 -9.46 -14.28 -6.75
C PHE A 367 -10.38 -13.68 -7.81
N ARG A 368 -11.46 -14.39 -8.13
CA ARG A 368 -12.42 -14.04 -9.18
C ARG A 368 -13.78 -13.60 -8.65
N GLU A 369 -13.92 -13.47 -7.34
CA GLU A 369 -15.12 -12.88 -6.74
C GLU A 369 -15.05 -11.36 -6.96
N PRO A 370 -16.08 -10.73 -7.58
CA PRO A 370 -16.00 -9.31 -7.89
C PRO A 370 -15.83 -8.40 -6.65
N PRO A 371 -14.99 -7.35 -6.75
CA PRO A 371 -14.03 -7.15 -7.84
C PRO A 371 -12.91 -8.20 -7.82
N VAL A 372 -12.58 -8.73 -9.01
CA VAL A 372 -11.43 -9.62 -9.25
C VAL A 372 -10.18 -9.02 -8.60
N THR A 373 -9.39 -9.82 -7.89
CA THR A 373 -8.16 -9.34 -7.28
C THR A 373 -7.11 -9.04 -8.35
N TRP A 374 -6.48 -7.87 -8.28
CA TRP A 374 -5.42 -7.47 -9.20
C TRP A 374 -4.28 -8.49 -9.25
N HIS A 375 -3.87 -8.85 -10.47
CA HIS A 375 -2.73 -9.73 -10.76
C HIS A 375 -2.65 -11.02 -9.92
N TYR A 376 -3.79 -11.63 -9.57
CA TYR A 376 -3.82 -12.82 -8.70
C TYR A 376 -3.09 -14.06 -9.26
N ASN A 377 -2.88 -14.11 -10.58
CA ASN A 377 -2.29 -15.23 -11.30
C ASN A 377 -0.77 -15.27 -11.11
N GLN A 378 -0.27 -16.31 -10.44
CA GLN A 378 1.16 -16.57 -10.34
C GLN A 378 1.70 -17.32 -11.56
N ARG A 379 0.80 -17.91 -12.36
CA ARG A 379 1.11 -18.64 -13.59
C ARG A 379 0.13 -18.25 -14.69
N PRO A 380 0.52 -18.31 -15.97
CA PRO A 380 -0.36 -17.92 -17.08
C PRO A 380 -1.68 -18.67 -17.10
N GLU A 381 -1.68 -19.94 -16.69
CA GLU A 381 -2.87 -20.81 -16.71
C GLU A 381 -3.87 -20.47 -15.59
N GLU A 382 -3.43 -19.78 -14.54
CA GLU A 382 -4.32 -19.30 -13.47
C GLU A 382 -5.19 -18.14 -13.95
N TYR A 383 -4.74 -17.42 -14.98
CA TYR A 383 -5.49 -16.38 -15.62
C TYR A 383 -6.40 -16.96 -16.70
N ALA A 384 -7.70 -17.07 -16.40
CA ALA A 384 -8.69 -17.07 -17.47
C ALA A 384 -9.16 -15.63 -17.61
N PRO A 385 -9.07 -15.01 -18.80
CA PRO A 385 -9.35 -13.60 -18.96
C PRO A 385 -10.73 -13.25 -18.39
N PRO A 386 -10.82 -12.43 -17.32
CA PRO A 386 -12.03 -11.63 -17.13
C PRO A 386 -12.16 -10.70 -18.34
N GLY A 387 -13.38 -10.32 -18.70
CA GLY A 387 -13.65 -9.35 -19.78
C GLY A 387 -13.20 -7.91 -19.45
N HIS A 388 -12.21 -7.74 -18.57
CA HIS A 388 -11.81 -6.48 -17.93
C HIS A 388 -10.33 -6.14 -18.17
N ASN A 389 -9.70 -6.71 -19.21
CA ASN A 389 -8.41 -6.20 -19.68
C ASN A 389 -8.63 -4.82 -20.33
N GLU A 390 -7.91 -3.83 -19.86
CA GLU A 390 -7.98 -2.45 -20.30
C GLU A 390 -6.65 -2.01 -20.89
N THR A 391 -6.71 -1.28 -21.99
CA THR A 391 -5.57 -0.55 -22.55
C THR A 391 -5.48 0.82 -21.86
N VAL A 392 -4.46 1.04 -21.04
CA VAL A 392 -4.23 2.29 -20.32
C VAL A 392 -3.15 3.10 -21.04
N SER A 393 -3.34 4.42 -21.14
CA SER A 393 -2.39 5.33 -21.82
C SER A 393 -2.09 6.60 -21.03
N PHE A 394 -0.81 6.89 -20.79
CA PHE A 394 -0.35 8.11 -20.08
C PHE A 394 0.97 8.67 -20.62
N GLY A 395 1.30 8.38 -21.87
CA GLY A 395 2.58 8.68 -22.52
C GLY A 395 3.14 7.43 -23.18
N GLU A 396 2.98 6.30 -22.50
CA GLU A 396 3.08 4.95 -23.05
C GLU A 396 1.74 4.23 -22.86
N THR A 397 1.56 3.14 -23.60
CA THR A 397 0.35 2.33 -23.56
C THR A 397 0.68 0.93 -23.07
N PHE A 398 -0.06 0.43 -22.09
CA PHE A 398 0.06 -0.94 -21.61
C PHE A 398 -1.31 -1.57 -21.39
N GLU A 399 -1.34 -2.90 -21.36
CA GLU A 399 -2.53 -3.69 -21.05
C GLU A 399 -2.52 -4.03 -19.56
N THR A 400 -3.65 -3.83 -18.87
CA THR A 400 -3.76 -4.17 -17.44
C THR A 400 -3.64 -5.66 -17.20
N TRP A 401 -4.01 -6.50 -18.17
CA TRP A 401 -3.85 -7.94 -18.12
C TRP A 401 -3.38 -8.51 -19.46
N PRO A 402 -2.07 -8.41 -19.77
CA PRO A 402 -1.53 -8.94 -21.01
C PRO A 402 -1.78 -10.45 -21.14
N ALA A 403 -2.08 -10.92 -22.35
CA ALA A 403 -2.28 -12.34 -22.59
C ALA A 403 -1.02 -13.16 -22.24
N GLY A 404 -1.19 -14.22 -21.44
CA GLY A 404 -0.08 -15.07 -21.00
C GLY A 404 0.75 -14.47 -19.86
N SER A 405 0.29 -13.39 -19.22
CA SER A 405 0.97 -12.79 -18.06
C SER A 405 0.96 -13.72 -16.84
N ALA A 406 1.92 -13.50 -15.96
CA ALA A 406 2.03 -14.15 -14.66
C ALA A 406 2.79 -13.22 -13.72
N TYR A 407 2.35 -13.17 -12.47
CA TYR A 407 2.85 -12.21 -11.49
C TYR A 407 3.23 -12.95 -10.20
N PRO A 408 4.52 -13.05 -9.86
CA PRO A 408 4.94 -13.74 -8.65
C PRO A 408 4.38 -13.04 -7.42
N ASP A 409 4.04 -13.82 -6.38
CA ASP A 409 3.75 -13.24 -5.07
C ASP A 409 5.05 -13.09 -4.30
N HIS A 410 5.34 -11.88 -3.88
CA HIS A 410 6.31 -11.61 -2.81
C HIS A 410 5.60 -10.85 -1.71
N PHE A 411 5.89 -11.19 -0.45
CA PHE A 411 5.48 -10.33 0.65
C PHE A 411 6.56 -9.29 0.95
N PHE A 412 6.15 -8.14 1.45
CA PHE A 412 7.03 -7.25 2.19
C PHE A 412 6.31 -6.57 3.36
N PHE A 413 7.10 -6.05 4.29
CA PHE A 413 6.65 -5.13 5.34
C PHE A 413 7.73 -4.07 5.60
N GLY A 414 7.33 -2.92 6.12
CA GLY A 414 8.21 -1.78 6.40
C GLY A 414 7.81 -0.50 5.66
N ASP A 415 8.79 0.31 5.31
CA ASP A 415 8.61 1.56 4.58
C ASP A 415 9.04 1.39 3.11
N PRO A 416 8.08 1.30 2.17
CA PRO A 416 8.38 1.15 0.77
C PRO A 416 8.46 2.50 0.02
N HIS A 417 8.20 3.66 0.65
CA HIS A 417 7.99 4.92 -0.07
C HIS A 417 9.17 5.89 0.07
N ILE A 418 9.95 6.03 -0.99
CA ILE A 418 11.15 6.89 -1.03
C ILE A 418 10.87 8.40 -1.17
N ASN A 419 9.63 8.83 -0.95
CA ASN A 419 9.21 10.23 -1.05
C ASN A 419 8.04 10.60 -0.14
N TYR A 420 7.75 9.78 0.88
CA TYR A 420 6.70 10.09 1.84
C TYR A 420 7.12 9.78 3.27
N TYR A 421 7.44 8.55 3.64
CA TYR A 421 7.35 8.15 5.06
C TYR A 421 8.59 8.47 5.91
N GLU A 422 8.35 8.93 7.14
CA GLU A 422 9.38 9.20 8.15
C GLU A 422 8.89 8.68 9.51
N GLY A 423 9.71 7.88 10.19
CA GLY A 423 9.32 7.32 11.47
C GLY A 423 10.02 6.02 11.84
N THR A 424 9.43 5.33 12.82
CA THR A 424 9.93 4.04 13.31
C THR A 424 8.77 3.07 13.55
N ALA A 425 9.04 1.79 13.40
CA ALA A 425 8.18 0.70 13.87
C ALA A 425 9.06 -0.47 14.33
N GLU A 426 8.52 -1.36 15.15
CA GLU A 426 9.22 -2.57 15.58
C GLU A 426 8.48 -3.79 15.06
N PHE A 427 9.21 -4.70 14.40
CA PHE A 427 8.69 -5.99 13.96
C PHE A 427 9.20 -7.05 14.93
N ASP A 428 8.28 -7.66 15.68
CA ASP A 428 8.59 -8.63 16.72
C ASP A 428 8.92 -10.00 16.11
N ASP A 429 8.16 -10.43 15.10
CA ASP A 429 8.47 -11.64 14.34
C ASP A 429 7.82 -11.65 12.95
N VAL A 430 8.34 -12.52 12.08
CA VAL A 430 7.65 -12.94 10.86
C VAL A 430 7.66 -14.46 10.74
N LYS A 431 6.52 -15.04 10.36
CA LYS A 431 6.33 -16.48 10.15
C LYS A 431 5.83 -16.76 8.74
N LEU A 432 6.40 -17.78 8.10
CA LEU A 432 5.90 -18.34 6.85
C LEU A 432 5.44 -19.78 7.11
N TYR A 433 4.20 -20.07 6.75
CA TYR A 433 3.63 -21.41 6.75
C TYR A 433 3.33 -21.87 5.34
N LEU A 434 3.58 -23.16 5.11
CA LEU A 434 3.29 -23.87 3.87
C LEU A 434 2.27 -24.99 4.14
N PRO A 435 1.57 -25.50 3.13
CA PRO A 435 0.70 -26.65 3.31
C PRO A 435 1.43 -27.82 3.97
N ASP A 436 0.77 -28.45 4.92
CA ASP A 436 1.20 -29.70 5.52
C ASP A 436 0.65 -30.85 4.67
N ASP A 437 1.53 -31.50 3.91
CA ASP A 437 1.14 -32.58 2.99
C ASP A 437 0.86 -33.92 3.69
N GLY A 438 0.99 -33.97 5.03
CA GLY A 438 0.70 -35.15 5.86
C GLY A 438 1.92 -35.96 6.25
#